data_AF-A0A392RZ61-F1
#
_entry.id   AF-A0A392RZ61-F1
#
_cell.length_a   1.000
_cell.length_b   1.000
_cell.length_c   1.000
_cell.angle_alpha   90.00
_cell.angle_beta   90.00
_cell.angle_gamma   90.00
#
_symmetry.space_group_name_H-M   'P 1'
#
loop_
_entity.id
_entity.type
_entity.pdbx_description
1 polymer ?
#
loop_
_entity_poly.entity_id
_entity_poly.type
_entity_poly.pdbx_seq_one_letter_code
_entity_poly.pdbx_strand_id
1 'polypeptide(L)'
;DSEPDNELLRPQIYDDFRNLSATRNNFFVFPSDVAAEGEALKAKFGHAVDRLVKIVQEKIEGRGMEALKLIMESVERCKVKRLT
;
A
#
# COMPACT_ATOMS: atom_id res chain seq x y z
N ASP A 1 10.36 4.49 9.06
CA ASP A 1 9.43 4.46 7.91
C ASP A 1 8.04 4.87 8.35
N SER A 2 7.58 6.02 7.90
CA SER A 2 6.22 6.49 8.18
C SER A 2 5.21 5.58 7.49
N GLU A 3 4.15 5.20 8.21
CA GLU A 3 2.98 4.55 7.65
C GLU A 3 2.50 5.39 6.43
N PRO A 4 2.26 4.79 5.26
CA PRO A 4 1.70 5.51 4.13
C PRO A 4 0.39 6.09 4.58
N ASP A 5 0.27 7.39 4.33
CA ASP A 5 -0.98 8.07 4.46
C ASP A 5 -1.91 7.61 3.32
N ASN A 6 -2.64 6.52 3.61
CA ASN A 6 -3.60 5.93 2.69
C ASN A 6 -4.79 6.87 2.45
N GLU A 7 -5.01 7.86 3.32
CA GLU A 7 -6.06 8.86 3.16
C GLU A 7 -5.70 9.87 2.07
N LEU A 8 -4.41 10.20 1.92
CA LEU A 8 -3.92 11.07 0.85
C LEU A 8 -3.85 10.40 -0.53
N LEU A 9 -3.87 9.07 -0.61
CA LEU A 9 -3.85 8.35 -1.90
C LEU A 9 -5.11 8.62 -2.73
N ARG A 10 -6.28 8.68 -2.10
CA ARG A 10 -7.55 8.91 -2.81
C ARG A 10 -7.61 10.30 -3.47
N PRO A 11 -7.36 11.41 -2.74
CA PRO A 11 -7.29 12.75 -3.34
C PRO A 11 -6.25 12.83 -4.45
N GLN A 12 -5.05 12.27 -4.24
CA GLN A 12 -3.97 12.32 -5.24
C GLN A 12 -4.36 11.63 -6.55
N ILE A 13 -4.93 10.43 -6.47
CA ILE A 13 -5.41 9.70 -7.65
C ILE A 13 -6.50 10.51 -8.37
N TYR A 14 -7.46 11.06 -7.62
CA TYR A 14 -8.53 11.85 -8.20
C TYR A 14 -8.00 13.10 -8.93
N ASP A 15 -7.09 13.85 -8.29
CA ASP A 15 -6.48 15.04 -8.89
C ASP A 15 -5.64 14.67 -10.12
N ASP A 16 -4.88 13.58 -10.08
CA ASP A 16 -4.09 13.11 -11.23
C ASP A 16 -4.98 12.78 -12.44
N PHE A 17 -6.08 12.05 -12.22
CA PHE A 17 -7.06 11.76 -13.28
C PHE A 17 -7.74 13.03 -13.79
N ARG A 18 -8.06 13.98 -12.91
CA ARG A 18 -8.62 15.27 -13.30
C ARG A 18 -7.64 16.03 -14.19
N ASN A 19 -6.36 16.07 -13.84
CA ASN A 19 -5.32 16.77 -14.59
C ASN A 19 -5.15 16.16 -16.00
N LEU A 20 -5.06 14.83 -16.10
CA LEU A 20 -5.00 14.13 -17.39
C LEU A 20 -6.29 14.31 -18.21
N SER A 21 -7.46 14.46 -17.58
CA SER A 21 -8.70 14.75 -18.31
C SER A 21 -8.73 16.19 -18.86
N ALA A 22 -8.07 17.12 -18.16
CA ALA A 22 -8.03 18.53 -18.53
C ALA A 22 -7.15 18.80 -19.76
N THR A 23 -6.13 17.96 -20.02
CA THR A 23 -5.25 18.11 -21.20
C THR A 23 -5.99 17.99 -22.52
N ARG A 24 -7.17 17.37 -22.55
CA ARG A 24 -8.07 17.36 -23.73
C ARG A 24 -8.41 18.77 -24.23
N ASN A 25 -8.53 19.74 -23.33
CA ASN A 25 -8.96 21.10 -23.67
C ASN A 25 -7.79 22.06 -23.94
N ASN A 26 -6.54 21.57 -23.89
CA ASN A 26 -5.35 22.40 -24.07
C ASN A 26 -4.99 22.54 -25.56
N PHE A 27 -4.75 23.77 -26.02
CA PHE A 27 -4.48 24.09 -27.43
C PHE A 27 -3.14 23.58 -27.98
N PHE A 28 -2.18 23.25 -27.10
CA PHE A 28 -0.79 22.89 -27.48
C PHE A 28 -0.34 21.54 -26.91
N VAL A 29 -1.28 20.61 -26.71
CA VAL A 29 -0.97 19.24 -26.25
C VAL A 29 -0.93 18.31 -27.45
N PHE A 30 0.20 17.61 -27.62
CA PHE A 30 0.34 16.56 -28.63
C PHE A 30 -0.17 15.22 -28.09
N PRO A 31 -0.60 14.30 -28.97
CA PRO A 31 -0.95 12.94 -28.55
C PRO A 31 0.16 12.22 -27.78
N SER A 32 1.43 12.49 -28.09
CA SER A 32 2.58 11.96 -27.37
C SER A 32 2.66 12.45 -25.92
N ASP A 33 2.24 13.68 -25.65
CA ASP A 33 2.24 14.24 -24.29
C ASP A 33 1.18 13.53 -23.43
N VAL A 34 -0.01 13.30 -24.02
CA VAL A 34 -1.08 12.53 -23.36
C VAL A 34 -0.62 11.08 -23.08
N ALA A 35 0.10 10.47 -24.03
CA ALA A 35 0.65 9.14 -23.84
C ALA A 35 1.70 9.12 -22.71
N ALA A 36 2.61 10.10 -22.68
CA ALA A 36 3.63 10.22 -21.64
C ALA A 36 3.02 10.45 -20.25
N GLU A 37 2.03 11.34 -20.15
CA GLU A 37 1.30 11.62 -18.91
C GLU A 37 0.51 10.39 -18.43
N GLY A 38 -0.11 9.65 -19.35
CA GLY A 38 -0.78 8.38 -19.06
C GLY A 38 0.18 7.31 -18.51
N GLU A 39 1.36 7.15 -19.10
CA GLU A 39 2.37 6.20 -18.60
C GLU A 39 2.93 6.63 -17.24
N ALA A 40 3.20 7.93 -17.05
CA ALA A 40 3.63 8.46 -15.76
C ALA A 40 2.59 8.20 -14.66
N LEU A 41 1.31 8.37 -14.97
CA LEU A 41 0.22 8.10 -14.04
C LEU A 41 0.12 6.62 -13.68
N LYS A 42 0.21 5.71 -14.67
CA LYS A 42 0.23 4.27 -14.41
C LYS A 42 1.39 3.87 -13.49
N ALA A 43 2.58 4.41 -13.74
CA ALA A 43 3.76 4.11 -12.93
C ALA A 43 3.59 4.60 -11.48
N LYS A 44 3.08 5.82 -11.28
CA LYS A 44 2.78 6.38 -9.95
C LYS A 44 1.75 5.53 -9.20
N PHE A 45 0.66 5.15 -9.88
CA PHE A 45 -0.38 4.31 -9.29
C PHE A 45 0.14 2.90 -8.94
N GLY A 46 0.88 2.27 -9.86
CA GLY A 46 1.50 0.96 -9.63
C GLY A 46 2.39 0.96 -8.39
N HIS A 47 3.28 1.95 -8.28
CA HIS A 47 4.14 2.11 -7.10
C HIS A 47 3.35 2.29 -5.80
N ALA A 48 2.26 3.07 -5.83
CA ALA A 48 1.40 3.25 -4.65
C ALA A 48 0.71 1.95 -4.23
N VAL A 49 0.22 1.17 -5.20
CA VAL A 49 -0.38 -0.15 -4.96
C VAL A 49 0.65 -1.11 -4.37
N ASP A 50 1.85 -1.20 -4.95
CA ASP A 50 2.92 -2.08 -4.45
C ASP A 50 3.27 -1.77 -2.98
N ARG A 51 3.37 -0.48 -2.64
CA ARG A 51 3.63 -0.05 -1.27
C ARG A 51 2.49 -0.43 -0.33
N LEU A 52 1.24 -0.24 -0.74
CA LEU A 52 0.07 -0.64 0.06
C LEU A 52 0.04 -2.15 0.30
N VAL A 53 0.30 -2.95 -0.75
CA VAL A 53 0.36 -4.41 -0.66
C VAL A 53 1.40 -4.84 0.37
N LYS A 54 2.61 -4.28 0.29
CA LYS A 54 3.71 -4.60 1.22
C LYS A 54 3.29 -4.37 2.67
N ILE A 55 2.59 -3.28 2.94
CA ILE A 55 2.22 -2.92 4.32
C ILE A 55 1.08 -3.76 4.86
N VAL A 56 0.13 -4.12 3.99
CA VAL A 56 -0.91 -5.08 4.36
C VAL A 56 -0.26 -6.43 4.70
N GLN A 57 0.72 -6.89 3.92
CA GLN A 57 1.48 -8.11 4.19
C GLN A 57 2.23 -8.03 5.52
N GLU A 58 3.01 -6.97 5.76
CA GLU A 58 3.75 -6.75 7.01
C GLU A 58 2.81 -6.75 8.24
N LYS A 59 1.63 -6.12 8.14
CA LYS A 59 0.61 -6.15 9.22
C LYS A 59 0.01 -7.53 9.45
N ILE A 60 -0.12 -8.36 8.41
CA ILE A 60 -0.60 -9.75 8.55
C ILE A 60 0.48 -10.60 9.22
N GLU A 61 1.74 -10.49 8.78
CA GLU A 61 2.88 -11.21 9.33
C GLU A 61 3.12 -10.88 10.80
N GLY A 62 3.07 -9.59 11.17
CA GLY A 62 3.18 -9.15 12.56
C GLY A 62 2.14 -9.80 13.48
N ARG A 63 0.87 -9.85 13.04
CA ARG A 63 -0.21 -10.54 13.78
C ARG A 63 0.04 -12.05 13.90
N GLY A 64 0.58 -12.68 12.85
CA GLY A 64 0.98 -14.09 12.88
C GLY A 64 2.06 -14.37 13.93
N MET A 65 3.05 -13.49 14.03
CA MET A 65 4.12 -13.60 15.04
C MET A 65 3.60 -13.43 16.47
N GLU A 66 2.67 -12.49 16.70
CA GLU A 66 2.02 -12.32 18.01
C GLU A 66 1.24 -13.59 18.43
N ALA A 67 0.49 -14.18 17.49
CA ALA A 67 -0.22 -15.42 17.74
C ALA A 67 0.73 -16.57 18.08
N LEU A 68 1.84 -16.71 17.35
CA LEU A 68 2.86 -17.73 17.61
C LEU A 68 3.49 -17.56 19.01
N LYS A 69 3.79 -16.32 19.41
CA LYS A 69 4.31 -16.01 20.75
C LYS A 69 3.35 -16.46 21.85
N LEU A 70 2.05 -16.16 21.72
CA LEU A 70 1.03 -16.60 22.68
C LEU A 70 0.90 -18.12 22.77
N ILE A 71 1.04 -18.82 21.64
CA ILE A 71 1.05 -20.29 21.60
C ILE A 71 2.27 -20.83 22.36
N MET A 72 3.47 -20.30 22.10
CA MET A 72 4.70 -20.73 22.78
C MET A 72 4.63 -20.50 24.29
N GLU A 73 4.16 -19.33 24.73
CA GLU A 73 3.96 -19.03 26.15
C GLU A 73 2.96 -20.01 26.80
N SER A 74 1.89 -20.38 26.09
CA SER A 74 0.90 -21.34 26.58
C SER A 74 1.46 -22.75 26.69
N VAL A 75 2.24 -23.20 25.70
CA VAL A 75 2.95 -24.49 25.73
C VAL A 75 3.92 -24.54 26.92
N GLU A 76 4.68 -23.48 27.15
CA GLU A 76 5.66 -23.44 28.23
C GLU A 76 4.98 -23.45 29.61
N ARG A 77 3.90 -22.67 29.80
CA ARG A 77 3.06 -22.74 31.02
C ARG A 77 2.52 -24.15 31.27
N CYS A 78 2.12 -24.88 30.22
CA CYS A 78 1.63 -26.25 30.34
C CYS A 78 2.72 -27.25 30.73
N LYS A 79 3.96 -27.08 30.27
CA LYS A 79 5.09 -27.92 30.67
C LYS A 79 5.42 -27.75 32.15
N VAL A 80 5.49 -26.50 32.64
CA VAL A 80 5.79 -26.20 34.06
C VAL A 80 4.79 -26.90 34.99
N LYS A 81 3.48 -26.83 34.69
CA LYS A 81 2.43 -27.48 35.48
C LYS A 81 2.48 -29.01 35.50
N ARG A 82 3.22 -29.65 34.59
CA ARG A 82 3.38 -31.11 34.56
C ARG A 82 4.58 -31.60 35.37
N LEU A 83 5.50 -30.70 35.75
CA LEU A 83 6.73 -31.01 36.46
C LEU A 83 6.66 -30.71 37.97
N THR A 84 5.62 -30.00 38.41
CA THR A 84 5.25 -29.75 39.82
C THR A 84 4.04 -30.58 40.21
#